data_AF-A0A9D5F5M4-F1
#
_entry.id   AF-A0A9D5F5M4-F1
#
_cell.length_a   1.000
_cell.length_b   1.000
_cell.length_c   1.000
_cell.angle_alpha   90.00
_cell.angle_beta   90.00
_cell.angle_gamma   90.00
#
_symmetry.space_group_name_H-M   'P 1'
#
loop_
_entity.id
_entity.type
_entity.pdbx_description
1 polymer ?
#
loop_
_entity_poly.entity_id
_entity_poly.type
_entity_poly.pdbx_seq_one_letter_code
_entity_poly.pdbx_strand_id
1 'polypeptide(L)'
;DLMLTLFPFEAKFYEEKGVPVRFVGHSLADAIPLQADRAAARAELGLPDGPLVALMPGSRGGEVGRLGALFLDTAQRLRALRPGVSFVMPCASPERRVQLEELLAGRDLPVTLLDGKSHLALAACNAVLIASGTATLEALLYKRPMVVAYRLAPLTFWILKRMVKSPYVSLPNLLAQRLLVPELLQDDATVEALAQTLSPLIEGGEEQTRGFDEIHRTLRLDASNQAADAVLNLVGQTR
;
A
#
# COMPACT_ATOMS: atom_id res chain seq x y z
N ASP A 1 16.63 2.44 27.29
CA ASP A 1 17.16 3.81 27.25
C ASP A 1 16.32 4.74 26.38
N LEU A 2 16.12 4.48 25.09
CA LEU A 2 15.19 5.24 24.24
C LEU A 2 14.67 4.38 23.09
N MET A 3 13.35 4.39 22.84
CA MET A 3 12.73 3.78 21.68
C MET A 3 12.57 4.83 20.56
N LEU A 4 12.96 4.52 19.33
CA LEU A 4 12.70 5.37 18.17
C LEU A 4 11.57 4.74 17.36
N THR A 5 10.52 5.52 17.11
CA THR A 5 9.31 5.04 16.43
C THR A 5 9.11 5.75 15.10
N LEU A 6 8.56 5.01 14.14
CA LEU A 6 8.37 5.49 12.77
C LEU A 6 6.94 5.98 12.53
N PHE A 7 6.02 5.65 13.43
CA PHE A 7 4.63 6.10 13.37
C PHE A 7 4.17 6.71 14.70
N PRO A 8 3.27 7.71 14.65
CA PRO A 8 2.79 8.38 15.86
C PRO A 8 2.02 7.45 16.80
N PHE A 9 1.31 6.44 16.27
CA PHE A 9 0.59 5.48 17.12
C PHE A 9 1.52 4.53 17.87
N GLU A 10 2.72 4.25 17.33
CA GLU A 10 3.74 3.45 18.03
C GLU A 10 4.29 4.24 19.21
N ALA A 11 4.63 5.52 19.01
CA ALA A 11 5.07 6.41 20.08
C ALA A 11 4.05 6.42 21.22
N LYS A 12 2.78 6.68 20.91
CA LYS A 12 1.69 6.70 21.90
C LYS A 12 1.62 5.39 22.70
N PHE A 13 1.73 4.23 22.04
CA PHE A 13 1.69 2.93 22.71
C PHE A 13 2.85 2.72 23.69
N TYR A 14 4.06 3.19 23.35
CA TYR A 14 5.21 3.09 24.24
C TYR A 14 5.14 4.10 25.40
N GLU A 15 4.66 5.32 25.13
CA GLU A 15 4.41 6.36 26.15
C GLU A 15 3.43 5.86 27.22
N GLU A 16 2.31 5.26 26.81
CA GLU A 16 1.31 4.68 27.70
C GLU A 16 1.87 3.57 28.61
N LYS A 17 2.99 2.97 28.23
CA LYS A 17 3.68 1.92 29.00
C LYS A 17 4.88 2.43 29.80
N GLY A 18 5.11 3.74 29.82
CA GLY A 18 6.23 4.35 30.52
C GLY A 18 7.59 4.05 29.89
N VAL A 19 7.63 3.67 28.61
CA VAL A 19 8.89 3.46 27.88
C VAL A 19 9.32 4.79 27.26
N PRO A 20 10.53 5.31 27.55
CA PRO A 20 11.05 6.50 26.89
C PRO A 20 11.06 6.31 25.38
N VAL A 21 10.42 7.22 24.65
CA VAL A 21 10.24 7.09 23.20
C VAL A 21 10.32 8.44 22.50
N ARG A 22 10.80 8.42 21.26
CA ARG A 22 10.79 9.55 20.34
C ARG A 22 10.23 9.11 19.01
N PHE A 23 9.21 9.81 18.55
CA PHE A 23 8.74 9.70 17.17
C PHE A 23 9.71 10.45 16.26
N VAL A 24 10.33 9.75 15.31
CA VAL A 24 11.34 10.32 14.42
C VAL A 24 10.82 10.57 13.00
N GLY A 25 9.61 10.09 12.68
CA GLY A 25 9.11 10.07 11.30
C GLY A 25 9.55 8.82 10.55
N HIS A 26 9.25 8.77 9.25
CA HIS A 26 9.47 7.59 8.43
C HIS A 26 10.39 7.91 7.25
N SER A 27 11.50 7.17 7.10
CA SER A 27 12.51 7.42 6.05
C SER A 27 11.95 7.39 4.63
N LEU A 28 11.00 6.49 4.32
CA LEU A 28 10.30 6.50 3.02
C LEU A 28 9.53 7.80 2.76
N ALA A 29 8.98 8.44 3.79
CA ALA A 29 8.28 9.71 3.66
C ALA A 29 9.26 10.86 3.32
N ASP A 30 10.52 10.76 3.78
CA ASP A 30 11.59 11.70 3.42
C ASP A 30 12.08 11.48 1.99
N ALA A 31 12.22 10.22 1.55
CA ALA A 31 12.73 9.84 0.24
C ALA A 31 11.72 10.07 -0.91
N ILE A 32 10.42 9.85 -0.66
CA ILE A 32 9.38 9.99 -1.69
C ILE A 32 8.92 11.46 -1.78
N PRO A 33 8.93 12.07 -2.98
CA PRO A 33 8.46 13.44 -3.14
C PRO A 33 6.97 13.56 -2.85
N LEU A 34 6.54 14.72 -2.35
CA LEU A 34 5.11 14.99 -2.10
C LEU A 34 4.26 14.94 -3.38
N GLN A 35 4.89 15.21 -4.53
CA GLN A 35 4.27 15.11 -5.85
C GLN A 35 5.14 14.22 -6.74
N ALA A 36 4.60 13.06 -7.13
CA ALA A 36 5.25 12.16 -8.07
C ALA A 36 4.85 12.50 -9.51
N ASP A 37 5.84 12.54 -10.41
CA ASP A 37 5.62 12.75 -11.83
C ASP A 37 5.10 11.47 -12.50
N ARG A 38 3.79 11.43 -12.70
CA ARG A 38 3.11 10.29 -13.31
C ARG A 38 3.48 10.10 -14.78
N ALA A 39 3.71 11.18 -15.53
CA ALA A 39 4.02 11.10 -16.94
C ALA A 39 5.45 10.56 -17.15
N ALA A 40 6.41 11.06 -16.36
CA ALA A 40 7.78 10.55 -16.37
C ALA A 40 7.84 9.06 -16.00
N ALA A 41 7.13 8.64 -14.95
CA ALA A 41 7.08 7.22 -14.56
C ALA A 41 6.47 6.32 -15.63
N ARG A 42 5.44 6.77 -16.35
CA ARG A 42 4.85 6.02 -17.48
C ARG A 42 5.81 5.90 -18.65
N ALA A 43 6.47 7.00 -19.01
CA ALA A 43 7.46 7.01 -20.08
C ALA A 43 8.63 6.06 -19.77
N GLU A 44 9.14 6.08 -18.54
CA GLU A 44 10.22 5.19 -18.10
C GLU A 44 9.80 3.70 -18.15
N LEU A 45 8.56 3.39 -17.83
CA LEU A 45 8.03 2.03 -17.86
C LEU A 45 7.51 1.59 -19.25
N GLY A 46 7.47 2.50 -20.24
CA GLY A 46 6.87 2.22 -21.55
C GLY A 46 5.39 1.85 -21.48
N LEU A 47 4.66 2.42 -20.51
CA LEU A 47 3.24 2.12 -20.29
C LEU A 47 2.34 2.98 -21.18
N PRO A 48 1.18 2.47 -21.61
CA PRO A 48 0.26 3.22 -22.46
C PRO A 48 -0.34 4.43 -21.73
N ASP A 49 -0.84 5.37 -22.51
CA ASP A 49 -1.70 6.44 -22.00
C ASP A 49 -3.08 5.90 -21.59
N GLY A 50 -3.81 6.70 -20.80
CA GLY A 50 -5.14 6.37 -20.33
C GLY A 50 -5.18 5.69 -18.95
N PRO A 51 -6.35 5.18 -18.54
CA PRO A 51 -6.55 4.61 -17.22
C PRO A 51 -5.63 3.41 -16.95
N LEU A 52 -4.84 3.50 -15.88
CA LEU A 52 -3.92 2.46 -15.46
C LEU A 52 -4.17 2.09 -14.00
N VAL A 53 -4.37 0.81 -13.73
CA VAL A 53 -4.53 0.28 -12.37
C VAL A 53 -3.36 -0.61 -12.01
N ALA A 54 -2.73 -0.35 -10.88
CA ALA A 54 -1.73 -1.26 -10.33
C ALA A 54 -2.44 -2.39 -9.54
N LEU A 55 -2.05 -3.65 -9.78
CA LEU A 55 -2.51 -4.80 -8.99
C LEU A 55 -1.33 -5.35 -8.21
N MET A 56 -1.42 -5.31 -6.88
CA MET A 56 -0.33 -5.66 -5.97
C MET A 56 -0.80 -6.74 -4.98
N PRO A 57 -0.89 -8.02 -5.39
CA PRO A 57 -1.48 -9.09 -4.59
C PRO A 57 -0.62 -9.55 -3.40
N GLY A 58 0.58 -9.01 -3.24
CA GLY A 58 1.50 -9.30 -2.14
C GLY A 58 2.89 -9.70 -2.63
N SER A 59 3.84 -9.75 -1.70
CA SER A 59 5.23 -10.14 -1.99
C SER A 59 5.49 -11.60 -1.68
N ARG A 60 4.65 -12.22 -0.84
CA ARG A 60 4.79 -13.62 -0.41
C ARG A 60 3.97 -14.55 -1.29
N GLY A 61 4.47 -15.75 -1.56
CA GLY A 61 3.80 -16.72 -2.44
C GLY A 61 2.41 -17.13 -1.96
N GLY A 62 2.20 -17.18 -0.64
CA GLY A 62 0.88 -17.42 -0.07
C GLY A 62 -0.10 -16.27 -0.32
N GLU A 63 0.36 -15.02 -0.31
CA GLU A 63 -0.48 -13.86 -0.64
C GLU A 63 -0.85 -13.88 -2.12
N VAL A 64 0.14 -14.04 -3.00
CA VAL A 64 -0.08 -14.16 -4.45
C VAL A 64 -1.00 -15.34 -4.78
N GLY A 65 -0.86 -16.48 -4.10
CA GLY A 65 -1.72 -17.64 -4.31
C GLY A 65 -3.18 -17.42 -3.88
N ARG A 66 -3.44 -16.56 -2.88
CA ARG A 66 -4.80 -16.28 -2.39
C ARG A 66 -5.46 -15.09 -3.07
N LEU A 67 -4.67 -14.08 -3.44
CA LEU A 67 -5.17 -12.80 -3.96
C LEU A 67 -4.90 -12.61 -5.46
N GLY A 68 -3.91 -13.29 -6.04
CA GLY A 68 -3.52 -13.10 -7.43
C GLY A 68 -4.67 -13.39 -8.40
N ALA A 69 -5.29 -14.57 -8.30
CA ALA A 69 -6.45 -14.93 -9.12
C ALA A 69 -7.62 -13.95 -8.91
N LEU A 70 -7.92 -13.62 -7.65
CA LEU A 70 -8.98 -12.66 -7.31
C LEU A 70 -8.73 -11.28 -7.93
N PHE A 71 -7.49 -10.79 -7.92
CA PHE A 71 -7.13 -9.48 -8.48
C PHE A 71 -7.22 -9.49 -10.00
N LEU A 72 -6.83 -10.59 -10.66
CA LEU A 72 -6.98 -10.74 -12.10
C LEU A 72 -8.44 -10.90 -12.54
N ASP A 73 -9.27 -11.62 -11.77
CA ASP A 73 -10.71 -11.71 -12.00
C ASP A 73 -11.36 -10.32 -11.81
N THR A 74 -10.93 -9.59 -10.78
CA THR A 74 -11.35 -8.20 -10.54
C THR A 74 -10.94 -7.29 -11.71
N ALA A 75 -9.75 -7.47 -12.27
CA ALA A 75 -9.29 -6.71 -13.43
C ALA A 75 -10.15 -6.99 -14.68
N GLN A 76 -10.55 -8.24 -14.92
CA GLN A 76 -11.49 -8.58 -16.00
C GLN A 76 -12.84 -7.89 -15.79
N ARG A 77 -13.38 -7.95 -14.57
CA ARG A 77 -14.64 -7.28 -14.25
C ARG A 77 -14.54 -5.76 -14.38
N LEU A 78 -13.44 -5.17 -13.93
CA LEU A 78 -13.18 -3.75 -14.05
C LEU A 78 -13.09 -3.31 -15.50
N ARG A 79 -12.46 -4.11 -16.38
CA ARG A 79 -12.41 -3.84 -17.83
C ARG A 79 -13.80 -3.81 -18.46
N ALA A 80 -14.74 -4.63 -17.98
CA ALA A 80 -16.14 -4.57 -18.41
C ALA A 80 -16.86 -3.30 -17.93
N LEU A 81 -16.51 -2.78 -16.75
CA LEU A 81 -17.07 -1.53 -16.20
C LEU A 81 -16.42 -0.28 -16.81
N ARG A 82 -15.15 -0.37 -17.20
CA ARG A 82 -14.29 0.71 -17.70
C ARG A 82 -13.51 0.23 -18.92
N PRO A 83 -14.13 0.23 -20.12
CA PRO A 83 -13.43 -0.11 -21.35
C PRO A 83 -12.19 0.78 -21.55
N GLY A 84 -11.06 0.17 -21.90
CA GLY A 84 -9.79 0.88 -22.10
C GLY A 84 -8.88 0.97 -20.88
N VAL A 85 -9.29 0.47 -19.70
CA VAL A 85 -8.37 0.34 -18.56
C VAL A 85 -7.27 -0.69 -18.85
N SER A 86 -6.05 -0.32 -18.48
CA SER A 86 -4.85 -1.16 -18.53
C SER A 86 -4.35 -1.46 -17.11
N PHE A 87 -3.52 -2.49 -16.98
CA PHE A 87 -3.07 -2.96 -15.68
C PHE A 87 -1.55 -3.09 -15.63
N VAL A 88 -0.98 -2.84 -14.46
CA VAL A 88 0.44 -3.09 -14.19
C VAL A 88 0.58 -3.91 -12.91
N MET A 89 1.48 -4.89 -12.92
CA MET A 89 1.72 -5.79 -11.78
C MET A 89 3.22 -5.89 -11.49
N PRO A 90 3.71 -5.19 -10.45
CA PRO A 90 5.08 -5.36 -10.00
C PRO A 90 5.26 -6.71 -9.30
N CYS A 91 6.17 -7.52 -9.82
CA CYS A 91 6.58 -8.81 -9.28
C CYS A 91 7.67 -8.59 -8.23
N ALA A 92 7.43 -9.03 -6.98
CA ALA A 92 8.40 -8.83 -5.89
C ALA A 92 9.69 -9.66 -6.05
N SER A 93 9.65 -10.75 -6.82
CA SER A 93 10.81 -11.61 -7.11
C SER A 93 10.58 -12.40 -8.41
N PRO A 94 11.62 -13.04 -8.98
CA PRO A 94 11.48 -13.92 -10.14
C PRO A 94 10.49 -15.08 -9.91
N GLU A 95 10.46 -15.67 -8.72
CA GLU A 95 9.52 -16.75 -8.37
C GLU A 95 8.07 -16.25 -8.33
N ARG A 96 7.87 -15.01 -7.88
CA ARG A 96 6.54 -14.37 -7.91
C ARG A 96 6.12 -14.01 -9.32
N ARG A 97 7.07 -13.63 -10.19
CA ARG A 97 6.81 -13.43 -11.61
C ARG A 97 6.25 -14.70 -12.26
N VAL A 98 6.93 -15.83 -12.10
CA VAL A 98 6.47 -17.13 -12.66
C VAL A 98 5.06 -17.45 -12.18
N GLN A 99 4.79 -17.29 -10.87
CA GLN A 99 3.46 -17.53 -10.32
C GLN A 99 2.38 -16.61 -10.92
N LEU A 100 2.71 -15.35 -11.20
CA LEU A 100 1.78 -14.41 -11.84
C LEU A 100 1.58 -14.70 -13.33
N GLU A 101 2.63 -15.11 -14.04
CA GLU A 101 2.56 -15.54 -15.44
C GLU A 101 1.66 -16.78 -15.58
N GLU A 102 1.77 -17.76 -14.69
CA GLU A 102 0.88 -18.92 -14.63
C GLU A 102 -0.57 -18.53 -14.39
N LEU A 103 -0.83 -17.58 -13.48
CA LEU A 103 -2.19 -17.09 -13.20
C LEU A 103 -2.78 -16.27 -14.36
N LEU A 104 -1.93 -15.60 -15.13
CA LEU A 104 -2.29 -14.83 -16.31
C LEU A 104 -2.52 -15.71 -17.55
N ALA A 105 -1.92 -16.90 -17.60
CA ALA A 105 -2.05 -17.80 -18.74
C ALA A 105 -3.53 -18.08 -19.06
N GLY A 106 -3.91 -17.86 -20.33
CA GLY A 106 -5.29 -18.04 -20.80
C GLY A 106 -6.24 -16.88 -20.52
N ARG A 107 -5.79 -15.79 -19.89
CA ARG A 107 -6.58 -14.57 -19.68
C ARG A 107 -6.25 -13.53 -20.74
N ASP A 108 -7.26 -13.08 -21.48
CA ASP A 108 -7.12 -11.89 -22.35
C ASP A 108 -7.27 -10.60 -21.51
N LEU A 109 -6.15 -10.16 -20.93
CA LEU A 109 -6.07 -8.97 -20.09
C LEU A 109 -4.85 -8.11 -20.49
N PRO A 110 -5.01 -6.78 -20.61
CA PRO A 110 -3.91 -5.86 -20.86
C PRO A 110 -3.10 -5.61 -19.58
N VAL A 111 -2.34 -6.61 -19.13
CA VAL A 111 -1.53 -6.56 -17.90
C VAL A 111 -0.04 -6.54 -18.26
N THR A 112 0.68 -5.53 -17.79
CA THR A 112 2.15 -5.47 -17.87
C THR A 112 2.77 -5.96 -16.56
N LEU A 113 3.51 -7.06 -16.61
CA LEU A 113 4.33 -7.52 -15.48
C LEU A 113 5.65 -6.74 -15.42
N LEU A 114 6.03 -6.27 -14.24
CA LEU A 114 7.31 -5.58 -14.00
C LEU A 114 8.17 -6.39 -13.04
N ASP A 115 9.47 -6.48 -13.31
CA ASP A 115 10.41 -7.06 -12.34
C ASP A 115 10.78 -6.00 -11.29
N GLY A 116 10.23 -6.15 -10.08
CA GLY A 116 10.29 -5.13 -9.05
C GLY A 116 9.55 -3.86 -9.48
N LYS A 117 10.22 -2.71 -9.40
CA LYS A 117 9.72 -1.38 -9.84
C LYS A 117 8.33 -1.00 -9.27
N SER A 118 7.99 -1.47 -8.07
CA SER A 118 6.71 -1.14 -7.40
C SER A 118 6.51 0.36 -7.25
N HIS A 119 7.57 1.08 -6.85
CA HIS A 119 7.58 2.54 -6.71
C HIS A 119 7.26 3.27 -8.02
N LEU A 120 7.82 2.82 -9.16
CA LEU A 120 7.50 3.39 -10.47
C LEU A 120 6.07 3.04 -10.90
N ALA A 121 5.61 1.82 -10.62
CA ALA A 121 4.22 1.43 -10.91
C ALA A 121 3.22 2.28 -10.12
N LEU A 122 3.49 2.51 -8.83
CA LEU A 122 2.71 3.41 -7.98
C LEU A 122 2.81 4.84 -8.51
N ALA A 123 3.98 5.34 -8.89
CA ALA A 123 4.10 6.66 -9.49
C ALA A 123 3.30 6.80 -10.80
N ALA A 124 3.19 5.74 -11.61
CA ALA A 124 2.53 5.75 -12.91
C ALA A 124 1.00 5.57 -12.88
N CYS A 125 0.46 4.83 -11.91
CA CYS A 125 -0.95 4.41 -11.93
C CYS A 125 -1.93 5.51 -11.51
N ASN A 126 -3.21 5.29 -11.85
CA ASN A 126 -4.34 6.10 -11.40
C ASN A 126 -4.88 5.63 -10.05
N ALA A 127 -5.01 4.32 -9.88
CA ALA A 127 -5.46 3.68 -8.66
C ALA A 127 -4.72 2.36 -8.44
N VAL A 128 -4.80 1.81 -7.23
CA VAL A 128 -4.17 0.54 -6.89
C VAL A 128 -5.12 -0.39 -6.13
N LEU A 129 -5.19 -1.64 -6.57
CA LEU A 129 -5.75 -2.74 -5.78
C LEU A 129 -4.60 -3.46 -5.09
N ILE A 130 -4.58 -3.44 -3.76
CA ILE A 130 -3.39 -3.79 -2.99
C ILE A 130 -3.70 -4.75 -1.85
N ALA A 131 -2.82 -5.72 -1.64
CA ALA A 131 -2.84 -6.54 -0.45
C ALA A 131 -2.48 -5.70 0.79
N SER A 132 -3.11 -6.00 1.94
CA SER A 132 -2.74 -5.34 3.19
C SER A 132 -1.27 -5.58 3.55
N GLY A 133 -0.57 -4.55 4.02
CA GLY A 133 0.85 -4.60 4.37
C GLY A 133 1.56 -3.27 4.19
N THR A 134 2.90 -3.30 4.18
CA THR A 134 3.75 -2.10 4.04
C THR A 134 3.56 -1.38 2.71
N ALA A 135 3.18 -2.10 1.65
CA ALA A 135 2.92 -1.52 0.34
C ALA A 135 1.74 -0.51 0.35
N THR A 136 0.84 -0.59 1.35
CA THR A 136 -0.23 0.42 1.54
C THR A 136 0.33 1.78 1.97
N LEU A 137 1.43 1.81 2.73
CA LEU A 137 2.12 3.06 3.06
C LEU A 137 2.80 3.64 1.81
N GLU A 138 3.49 2.81 1.02
CA GLU A 138 4.12 3.28 -0.22
C GLU A 138 3.08 3.91 -1.16
N ALA A 139 1.93 3.26 -1.36
CA ALA A 139 0.84 3.80 -2.18
C ALA A 139 0.29 5.14 -1.64
N LEU A 140 0.17 5.27 -0.32
CA LEU A 140 -0.20 6.53 0.34
C LEU A 140 0.84 7.62 0.08
N LEU A 141 2.13 7.30 0.20
CA LEU A 141 3.21 8.26 -0.02
C LEU A 141 3.22 8.76 -1.48
N TYR A 142 2.90 7.90 -2.45
CA TYR A 142 2.70 8.30 -3.86
C TYR A 142 1.35 8.97 -4.17
N LYS A 143 0.48 9.17 -3.17
CA LYS A 143 -0.87 9.74 -3.34
C LYS A 143 -1.71 8.92 -4.33
N ARG A 144 -1.69 7.60 -4.20
CA ARG A 144 -2.45 6.71 -5.09
C ARG A 144 -3.72 6.22 -4.42
N PRO A 145 -4.90 6.64 -4.91
CA PRO A 145 -6.17 6.07 -4.50
C PRO A 145 -6.10 4.54 -4.50
N MET A 146 -6.58 3.93 -3.42
CA MET A 146 -6.42 2.50 -3.23
C MET A 146 -7.68 1.84 -2.68
N VAL A 147 -7.80 0.55 -3.00
CA VAL A 147 -8.66 -0.41 -2.33
C VAL A 147 -7.76 -1.48 -1.72
N VAL A 148 -7.89 -1.69 -0.41
CA VAL A 148 -7.13 -2.72 0.29
C VAL A 148 -7.97 -3.99 0.31
N ALA A 149 -7.39 -5.08 -0.17
CA ALA A 149 -8.00 -6.40 -0.14
C ALA A 149 -7.12 -7.35 0.66
N TYR A 150 -7.71 -8.24 1.44
CA TYR A 150 -6.92 -9.21 2.19
C TYR A 150 -7.66 -10.53 2.39
N ARG A 151 -6.93 -11.64 2.19
CA ARG A 151 -7.39 -13.00 2.45
C ARG A 151 -6.33 -13.78 3.22
N LEU A 152 -6.66 -14.15 4.46
CA LEU A 152 -5.92 -15.09 5.30
C LEU A 152 -6.56 -16.47 5.24
N ALA A 153 -5.78 -17.48 5.64
CA ALA A 153 -6.34 -18.78 5.98
C ALA A 153 -7.43 -18.60 7.06
N PRO A 154 -8.63 -19.21 6.93
CA PRO A 154 -9.76 -18.95 7.81
C PRO A 154 -9.45 -19.09 9.30
N LEU A 155 -8.65 -20.11 9.67
CA LEU A 155 -8.23 -20.32 11.05
C LEU A 155 -7.32 -19.19 11.56
N THR A 156 -6.36 -18.74 10.76
CA THR A 156 -5.48 -17.61 11.09
C THR A 156 -6.28 -16.31 11.24
N PHE A 157 -7.25 -16.07 10.36
CA PHE A 157 -8.12 -14.90 10.44
C PHE A 157 -8.95 -14.92 11.73
N TRP A 158 -9.55 -16.07 12.07
CA TRP A 158 -10.37 -16.20 13.27
C TRP A 158 -9.57 -15.91 14.55
N ILE A 159 -8.34 -16.41 14.63
CA ILE A 159 -7.43 -16.14 15.75
C ILE A 159 -7.06 -14.65 15.80
N LEU A 160 -6.61 -14.08 14.69
CA LEU A 160 -6.19 -12.68 14.63
C LEU A 160 -7.33 -11.70 14.93
N LYS A 161 -8.53 -11.96 14.42
CA LYS A 161 -9.73 -11.15 14.69
C LYS A 161 -10.04 -11.07 16.19
N ARG A 162 -9.69 -12.10 16.97
CA ARG A 162 -9.91 -12.13 18.43
C ARG A 162 -8.77 -11.47 19.22
N MET A 163 -7.59 -11.32 18.62
CA MET A 163 -6.40 -10.74 19.26
C MET A 163 -6.18 -9.26 18.93
N VAL A 164 -6.54 -8.84 17.71
CA VAL A 164 -6.33 -7.47 17.23
C VAL A 164 -7.45 -6.57 17.74
N LYS A 165 -7.09 -5.56 18.54
CA LYS A 165 -8.03 -4.55 19.06
C LYS A 165 -8.28 -3.39 18.09
N SER A 166 -7.47 -3.27 17.04
CA SER A 166 -7.60 -2.21 16.04
C SER A 166 -8.81 -2.47 15.13
N PRO A 167 -9.66 -1.46 14.87
CA PRO A 167 -10.73 -1.55 13.87
C PRO A 167 -10.21 -1.50 12.42
N TYR A 168 -8.93 -1.16 12.23
CA TYR A 168 -8.30 -0.99 10.91
C TYR A 168 -7.14 -1.95 10.72
N VAL A 169 -6.98 -2.44 9.49
CA VAL A 169 -5.90 -3.37 9.11
C VAL A 169 -4.81 -2.69 8.30
N SER A 170 -5.15 -1.67 7.50
CA SER A 170 -4.19 -0.97 6.63
C SER A 170 -3.52 0.21 7.33
N LEU A 171 -2.27 0.50 6.93
CA LEU A 171 -1.52 1.66 7.46
C LEU A 171 -2.22 3.00 7.19
N PRO A 172 -2.81 3.27 6.01
CA PRO A 172 -3.57 4.49 5.78
C PRO A 172 -4.67 4.74 6.82
N ASN A 173 -5.46 3.73 7.16
CA ASN A 173 -6.56 3.88 8.11
C ASN A 173 -6.08 3.96 9.57
N LEU A 174 -5.02 3.21 9.92
CA LEU A 174 -4.36 3.32 11.22
C LEU A 174 -3.80 4.72 11.46
N LEU A 175 -3.13 5.30 10.45
CA LEU A 175 -2.55 6.64 10.52
C LEU A 175 -3.63 7.73 10.51
N ALA A 176 -4.71 7.55 9.73
CA ALA A 176 -5.83 8.48 9.68
C ALA A 176 -6.76 8.40 10.89
N GLN A 177 -6.69 7.30 11.67
CA GLN A 177 -7.64 6.96 12.74
C GLN A 177 -9.12 6.99 12.29
N ARG A 178 -9.35 6.70 11.00
CA ARG A 178 -10.66 6.61 10.37
C ARG A 178 -10.58 5.70 9.15
N LEU A 179 -11.73 5.28 8.62
CA LEU A 179 -11.79 4.58 7.33
C LEU A 179 -11.54 5.58 6.20
N LEU A 180 -10.26 5.85 5.91
CA LEU A 180 -9.81 6.69 4.80
C LEU A 180 -9.82 5.92 3.47
N VAL A 181 -9.43 4.64 3.50
CA VAL A 181 -9.43 3.75 2.33
C VAL A 181 -10.37 2.57 2.58
N PRO A 182 -11.09 2.09 1.55
CA PRO A 182 -11.89 0.87 1.65
C PRO A 182 -11.00 -0.35 1.97
N GLU A 183 -11.41 -1.13 2.98
CA GLU A 183 -10.81 -2.41 3.34
C GLU A 183 -11.85 -3.52 3.11
N LEU A 184 -11.65 -4.35 2.07
CA LEU A 184 -12.49 -5.50 1.79
C LEU A 184 -11.73 -6.76 2.23
N LEU A 185 -12.21 -7.40 3.29
CA LEU A 185 -11.49 -8.48 3.97
C LEU A 185 -12.26 -9.80 3.83
N GLN A 186 -11.52 -10.90 3.66
CA GLN A 186 -12.06 -12.26 3.64
C GLN A 186 -13.20 -12.45 2.61
N ASP A 187 -14.43 -12.59 3.11
CA ASP A 187 -15.63 -12.88 2.32
C ASP A 187 -16.18 -11.61 1.64
N ASP A 188 -15.88 -10.43 2.18
CA ASP A 188 -16.24 -9.15 1.57
C ASP A 188 -15.39 -8.85 0.32
N ALA A 189 -14.19 -9.47 0.23
CA ALA A 189 -13.28 -9.35 -0.91
C ALA A 189 -13.75 -10.19 -2.10
N THR A 190 -14.89 -9.82 -2.69
CA THR A 190 -15.44 -10.43 -3.91
C THR A 190 -15.01 -9.66 -5.15
N VAL A 191 -14.98 -10.34 -6.30
CA VAL A 191 -14.66 -9.72 -7.61
C VAL A 191 -15.54 -8.50 -7.88
N GLU A 192 -16.85 -8.63 -7.65
CA GLU A 192 -17.80 -7.55 -7.89
C GLU A 192 -17.57 -6.37 -6.94
N ALA A 193 -17.44 -6.65 -5.64
CA ALA A 193 -17.26 -5.59 -4.64
C ALA A 193 -15.95 -4.83 -4.86
N LEU A 194 -14.85 -5.53 -5.15
CA LEU A 194 -13.57 -4.92 -5.45
C LEU A 194 -13.64 -4.08 -6.73
N ALA A 195 -14.23 -4.59 -7.81
CA ALA A 195 -14.32 -3.87 -9.07
C ALA A 195 -15.20 -2.61 -8.95
N GLN A 196 -16.35 -2.71 -8.28
CA GLN A 196 -17.25 -1.58 -8.04
C GLN A 196 -16.62 -0.50 -7.15
N THR A 197 -15.85 -0.91 -6.13
CA THR A 197 -15.17 0.02 -5.22
C THR A 197 -13.99 0.70 -5.91
N LEU A 198 -13.25 -0.02 -6.75
CA LEU A 198 -12.05 0.49 -7.42
C LEU A 198 -12.38 1.38 -8.62
N SER A 199 -13.43 1.08 -9.37
CA SER A 199 -13.85 1.81 -10.58
C SER A 199 -13.94 3.34 -10.42
N PRO A 200 -14.59 3.91 -9.39
CA PRO A 200 -14.65 5.36 -9.21
C PRO A 200 -13.30 5.99 -8.83
N LEU A 201 -12.37 5.23 -8.24
CA LEU A 201 -11.07 5.74 -7.80
C LEU A 201 -10.07 5.95 -8.95
N ILE A 202 -10.36 5.46 -10.15
CA ILE A 202 -9.51 5.66 -11.33
C ILE A 202 -9.47 7.13 -11.77
N GLU A 203 -10.60 7.83 -11.63
CA GLU A 203 -10.77 9.23 -12.03
C GLU A 203 -10.99 10.15 -10.82
N GLY A 204 -11.34 9.60 -9.65
CA GLY A 204 -11.51 10.36 -8.40
C GLY A 204 -10.52 9.95 -7.31
N GLY A 205 -10.98 9.99 -6.06
CA GLY A 205 -10.19 9.62 -4.88
C GLY A 205 -9.53 10.81 -4.18
N GLU A 206 -10.03 12.02 -4.41
CA GLU A 206 -9.49 13.27 -3.87
C GLU A 206 -9.48 13.28 -2.34
N GLU A 207 -10.50 12.68 -1.72
CA GLU A 207 -10.56 12.54 -0.25
C GLU A 207 -9.39 11.67 0.26
N GLN A 208 -9.14 10.53 -0.39
CA GLN A 208 -8.01 9.68 -0.06
C GLN A 208 -6.69 10.44 -0.23
N THR A 209 -6.47 11.05 -1.40
CA THR A 209 -5.21 11.73 -1.69
C THR A 209 -4.95 12.93 -0.78
N ARG A 210 -6.00 13.64 -0.34
CA ARG A 210 -5.86 14.73 0.63
C ARG A 210 -5.39 14.20 1.99
N GLY A 211 -6.06 13.16 2.51
CA GLY A 211 -5.63 12.50 3.74
C GLY A 211 -4.22 11.92 3.64
N PHE A 212 -3.86 11.38 2.47
CA PHE A 212 -2.51 10.88 2.21
C PHE A 212 -1.43 11.98 2.21
N ASP A 213 -1.75 13.20 1.79
CA ASP A 213 -0.84 14.34 1.86
C ASP A 213 -0.61 14.79 3.31
N GLU A 214 -1.68 14.90 4.09
CA GLU A 214 -1.62 15.23 5.52
C GLU A 214 -0.75 14.22 6.29
N ILE A 215 -0.97 12.92 6.04
CA ILE A 215 -0.20 11.85 6.67
C ILE A 215 1.27 11.90 6.23
N HIS A 216 1.56 12.05 4.94
CA HIS A 216 2.94 12.10 4.43
C HIS A 216 3.72 13.25 5.07
N ARG A 217 3.13 14.46 5.16
CA ARG A 217 3.78 15.59 5.82
C ARG A 217 4.06 15.33 7.30
N THR A 218 3.17 14.62 7.99
CA THR A 218 3.37 14.23 9.39
C THR A 218 4.52 13.23 9.57
N LEU A 219 4.72 12.35 8.59
CA LEU A 219 5.79 11.34 8.64
C LEU A 219 7.15 11.87 8.12
N ARG A 220 7.15 12.93 7.32
CA ARG A 220 8.33 13.52 6.69
C ARG A 220 9.05 14.47 7.63
N LEU A 221 9.82 13.91 8.56
CA LEU A 221 10.46 14.65 9.65
C LEU A 221 12.00 14.63 9.59
N ASP A 222 12.58 14.20 8.47
CA ASP A 222 14.01 13.97 8.34
C ASP A 222 14.49 12.90 9.34
N ALA A 223 13.89 11.72 9.20
CA ALA A 223 13.89 10.69 10.23
C ALA A 223 15.29 10.20 10.62
N SER A 224 16.22 10.18 9.66
CA SER A 224 17.60 9.81 9.91
C SER A 224 18.31 10.83 10.80
N ASN A 225 18.13 12.13 10.57
CA ASN A 225 18.72 13.17 11.41
C ASN A 225 18.04 13.23 12.78
N GLN A 226 16.72 13.10 12.84
CA GLN A 226 15.99 13.02 14.11
C GLN A 226 16.45 11.85 14.99
N ALA A 227 16.70 10.69 14.38
CA ALA A 227 17.23 9.52 15.07
C ALA A 227 18.67 9.75 15.57
N ALA A 228 19.53 10.34 14.73
CA ALA A 228 20.90 10.67 15.11
C ALA A 228 20.93 11.66 16.30
N ASP A 229 20.14 12.74 16.23
CA ASP A 229 20.01 13.73 17.30
C ASP A 229 19.51 13.11 18.60
N ALA A 230 18.57 12.16 18.51
CA ALA A 230 18.04 11.45 19.67
C ALA A 230 19.11 10.61 20.38
N VAL A 231 19.94 9.89 19.61
CA VAL A 231 21.04 9.09 20.13
C VAL A 231 22.13 9.99 20.72
N LEU A 232 22.50 11.07 20.03
CA LEU A 232 23.51 12.03 20.51
C LEU A 232 23.08 12.67 21.84
N ASN A 233 21.82 13.07 21.97
CA ASN A 233 21.29 13.64 23.21
C ASN A 233 21.32 12.63 24.36
N LEU A 234 20.95 11.37 24.09
CA LEU A 234 20.96 10.31 25.10
C LEU A 234 22.38 10.03 25.61
N VAL A 235 23.36 9.93 24.71
CA VAL A 235 24.77 9.73 25.09
C VAL A 235 25.34 10.95 25.82
N GLY A 236 24.93 12.16 25.42
CA GLY A 236 25.35 13.41 26.06
C GLY A 236 24.83 13.60 27.48
N GLN A 237 23.68 13.00 27.82
CA GLN A 237 23.12 13.01 29.19
C GLN A 237 23.80 12.04 30.15
N THR A 238 24.58 11.08 29.64
CA THR A 238 25.31 10.08 30.44
C THR A 238 26.71 10.56 30.87
N ARG A 239 27.03 11.84 30.68
CA ARG A 239 28.25 12.51 31.18
C ARG A 239 27.91 13.48 32.30
#